data_AF-A0A937JUQ7-F1
#
_entry.id   AF-A0A937JUQ7-F1
#
_cell.length_a   1.000
_cell.length_b   1.000
_cell.length_c   1.000
_cell.angle_alpha   90.00
_cell.angle_beta   90.00
_cell.angle_gamma   90.00
#
_symmetry.space_group_name_H-M   'P 1'
#
loop_
_entity.id
_entity.type
_entity.pdbx_description
1 polymer ?
#
loop_
_entity_poly.entity_id
_entity_poly.type
_entity_poly.pdbx_seq_one_letter_code
_entity_poly.pdbx_strand_id
1 'polypeptide(L)'
;MDSNKKRTPRHHRLTLETIVQDYREGLITPKGAVFYTISASAPPGYPITLSPQHLCKLFPISKSSYYNAIAALKLGKRLEFVADGTMQLWVPVSNDEGIPDYIFFADKVHDGGQLSTMVDSDSMIVDSNSTTMDSNSMIVDSNSTTMDSNSTIVENQLSKVFPRKRYRASTTRSTRSTRSARSTTTTKHPTHPPVVVEQIEQELSVKLTTKQKEQVGGFSEEQIKQAIAVVRSTAKVKDKKKLFFKALRSGYEPVVENSAAAADFRAWFDAAQLRGLVVASQQVNGQIQILLSDGEWVSFEEAKQQLRNKL
;
A
#
# COMPACT_ATOMS: atom_id res chain seq x y z
N MET A 1 -2.42 59.84 9.03
CA MET A 1 -3.36 58.71 8.93
C MET A 1 -2.66 57.61 8.15
N ASP A 2 -1.88 56.78 8.85
CA ASP A 2 -1.12 55.71 8.21
C ASP A 2 -1.99 54.47 8.05
N SER A 3 -2.32 54.16 6.80
CA SER A 3 -3.00 52.96 6.38
C SER A 3 -2.17 51.73 6.73
N ASN A 4 -2.54 51.06 7.81
CA ASN A 4 -1.96 49.80 8.29
C ASN A 4 -2.25 48.68 7.27
N LYS A 5 -1.36 48.53 6.29
CA LYS A 5 -1.40 47.49 5.26
C LYS A 5 -1.21 46.13 5.96
N LYS A 6 -2.32 45.44 6.25
CA LYS A 6 -2.31 44.07 6.81
C LYS A 6 -1.40 43.21 5.95
N ARG A 7 -0.24 42.82 6.49
CA ARG A 7 0.66 41.87 5.84
C ARG A 7 -0.09 40.54 5.77
N THR A 8 -0.46 40.12 4.57
CA THR A 8 -0.99 38.77 4.36
C THR A 8 0.05 37.77 4.87
N PRO A 9 -0.35 36.79 5.69
CA PRO A 9 0.55 35.76 6.18
C PRO A 9 1.27 35.13 5.00
N ARG A 10 2.60 35.04 5.08
CA ARG A 10 3.39 34.36 4.05
C ARG A 10 3.06 32.88 4.16
N HIS A 11 2.13 32.41 3.33
CA HIS A 11 1.88 30.98 3.17
C HIS A 11 3.22 30.33 2.81
N HIS A 12 3.76 29.53 3.73
CA HIS A 12 4.98 28.80 3.50
C HIS A 12 4.69 27.82 2.35
N ARG A 13 5.21 28.13 1.16
CA ARG A 13 5.11 27.21 0.02
C ARG A 13 5.91 25.97 0.41
N LEU A 14 5.23 24.82 0.57
CA LEU A 14 5.91 23.55 0.71
C LEU A 14 6.88 23.39 -0.46
N THR A 15 8.16 23.21 -0.14
CA THR A 15 9.17 22.91 -1.16
C THR A 15 9.08 21.44 -1.53
N LEU A 16 9.55 21.08 -2.73
CA LEU A 16 9.59 19.68 -3.15
C LEU A 16 10.40 18.81 -2.18
N GLU A 17 11.46 19.36 -1.60
CA GLU A 17 12.30 18.69 -0.61
C GLU A 17 11.52 18.37 0.66
N THR A 18 10.74 19.33 1.18
CA THR A 18 9.84 19.12 2.33
C THR A 18 8.82 18.02 2.03
N ILE A 19 8.19 18.03 0.85
CA ILE A 19 7.20 17.02 0.46
C ILE A 19 7.82 15.62 0.41
N VAL A 20 9.04 15.48 -0.11
CA VAL A 20 9.76 14.19 -0.13
C VAL A 20 10.09 13.74 1.28
N GLN A 21 10.50 14.65 2.16
CA GLN A 21 10.81 14.34 3.54
C GLN A 21 9.56 13.88 4.30
N ASP A 22 8.47 14.64 4.22
CA ASP A 22 7.18 14.31 4.85
C ASP A 22 6.67 12.95 4.39
N TYR A 23 6.87 12.59 3.11
CA TYR A 23 6.49 11.27 2.60
C TYR A 23 7.36 10.15 3.20
N ARG A 24 8.66 10.37 3.34
CA ARG A 24 9.59 9.39 3.94
C ARG A 24 9.33 9.18 5.43
N GLU A 25 8.92 10.23 6.12
CA GLU A 25 8.53 10.20 7.53
C GLU A 25 7.12 9.61 7.73
N GLY A 26 6.39 9.31 6.65
CA GLY A 26 5.04 8.75 6.72
C GLY A 26 3.98 9.78 7.11
N LEU A 27 4.30 11.08 7.11
CA LEU A 27 3.38 12.17 7.42
C LEU A 27 2.37 12.41 6.31
N ILE A 28 2.71 12.06 5.07
CA ILE A 28 1.81 12.15 3.93
C ILE A 28 1.69 10.82 3.18
N THR A 29 0.48 10.53 2.73
CA THR A 29 0.16 9.35 1.92
C THR A 29 0.66 9.52 0.48
N PRO A 30 0.74 8.44 -0.34
CA PRO A 30 1.03 8.57 -1.78
C PRO A 30 0.10 9.56 -2.50
N LYS A 31 -1.17 9.61 -2.08
CA LYS A 31 -2.17 10.57 -2.58
C LYS A 31 -1.75 12.02 -2.25
N GLY A 32 -1.36 12.28 -1.01
CA GLY A 32 -0.85 13.58 -0.57
C GLY A 32 0.43 14.00 -1.30
N ALA A 33 1.39 13.08 -1.42
CA ALA A 33 2.66 13.34 -2.12
C ALA A 33 2.46 13.78 -3.57
N VAL A 34 1.59 13.10 -4.32
CA VAL A 34 1.26 13.49 -5.70
C VAL A 34 0.60 14.87 -5.75
N PHE A 35 -0.39 15.12 -4.89
CA PHE A 35 -1.11 16.40 -4.86
C PHE A 35 -0.20 17.59 -4.51
N TYR A 36 0.60 17.47 -3.44
CA TYR A 36 1.49 18.55 -3.01
C TYR A 36 2.60 18.81 -4.01
N THR A 37 3.11 17.77 -4.69
CA THR A 37 4.11 17.95 -5.74
C THR A 37 3.57 18.78 -6.90
N ILE A 38 2.33 18.51 -7.32
CA ILE A 38 1.66 19.28 -8.39
C ILE A 38 1.42 20.72 -7.93
N SER A 39 0.89 20.90 -6.72
CA SER A 39 0.60 22.21 -6.13
C SER A 39 1.86 23.07 -5.92
N ALA A 40 3.00 22.45 -5.61
CA ALA A 40 4.28 23.14 -5.48
C ALA A 40 4.90 23.49 -6.84
N SER A 41 4.61 22.71 -7.88
CA SER A 41 5.20 22.87 -9.21
C SER A 41 4.51 23.93 -10.05
N ALA A 42 3.20 24.13 -9.88
CA ALA A 42 2.43 25.11 -10.64
C ALA A 42 1.26 25.70 -9.85
N PRO A 43 0.84 26.94 -10.17
CA PRO A 43 -0.37 27.52 -9.59
C PRO A 43 -1.63 26.77 -10.05
N PRO A 44 -2.73 26.85 -9.28
CA PRO A 44 -4.02 26.30 -9.70
C PRO A 44 -4.43 26.81 -11.09
N GLY A 45 -5.02 25.92 -11.89
CA GLY A 45 -5.43 26.15 -13.28
C GLY A 45 -4.34 25.97 -14.31
N TYR A 46 -3.07 25.81 -13.91
CA TYR A 46 -1.97 25.68 -14.86
C TYR A 46 -1.58 24.20 -15.08
N PRO A 47 -1.77 23.64 -16.28
CA PRO A 47 -1.42 22.25 -16.58
C PRO A 47 0.09 22.03 -16.51
N ILE A 48 0.50 20.97 -15.82
CA ILE A 48 1.89 20.49 -15.80
C ILE A 48 2.00 19.08 -16.35
N THR A 49 3.04 18.87 -17.14
CA THR A 49 3.39 17.55 -17.66
C THR A 49 4.36 16.87 -16.70
N LEU A 50 3.91 15.80 -16.06
CA LEU A 50 4.74 15.03 -15.13
C LEU A 50 4.96 13.61 -15.66
N SER A 51 6.22 13.20 -15.74
CA SER A 51 6.56 11.82 -16.08
C SER A 51 6.26 10.91 -14.90
N PRO A 52 5.40 9.88 -15.04
CA PRO A 52 5.12 8.92 -13.97
C PRO A 52 6.39 8.26 -13.44
N GLN A 53 7.38 8.03 -14.31
CA GLN A 53 8.65 7.41 -13.94
C GLN A 53 9.49 8.29 -13.01
N HIS A 54 9.40 9.62 -13.17
CA HIS A 54 10.12 10.55 -12.31
C HIS A 54 9.50 10.57 -10.91
N LEU A 55 8.17 10.67 -10.82
CA LEU A 55 7.48 10.67 -9.54
C LEU A 55 7.59 9.34 -8.78
N CYS A 56 7.51 8.19 -9.48
CA CYS A 56 7.71 6.88 -8.85
C CYS A 56 9.16 6.62 -8.40
N LYS A 57 10.13 7.39 -8.91
CA LYS A 57 11.52 7.38 -8.41
C LYS A 57 11.69 8.32 -7.23
N LEU A 58 11.02 9.47 -7.27
CA LEU A 58 11.08 10.49 -6.23
C LEU A 58 10.38 10.01 -4.95
N PHE A 59 9.15 9.51 -5.09
CA PHE A 59 8.41 8.79 -4.08
C PHE A 59 8.55 7.32 -4.44
N PRO A 60 9.17 6.45 -3.62
CA PRO A 60 9.35 5.02 -3.91
C PRO A 60 8.00 4.26 -3.90
N ILE A 61 7.09 4.64 -4.80
CA ILE A 61 5.75 4.09 -4.99
C ILE A 61 5.69 3.32 -6.31
N SER A 62 4.81 2.32 -6.35
CA SER A 62 4.52 1.60 -7.58
C SER A 62 3.78 2.48 -8.58
N LYS A 63 3.93 2.18 -9.87
CA LYS A 63 3.20 2.85 -10.95
C LYS A 63 1.68 2.75 -10.77
N SER A 64 1.18 1.62 -10.25
CA SER A 64 -0.24 1.44 -9.93
C SER A 64 -0.70 2.37 -8.80
N SER A 65 0.08 2.50 -7.73
CA SER A 65 -0.20 3.41 -6.62
C SER A 65 -0.28 4.87 -7.09
N TYR A 66 0.61 5.27 -8.00
CA TYR A 66 0.58 6.58 -8.63
C TYR A 66 -0.72 6.86 -9.39
N TYR A 67 -1.18 5.94 -10.25
CA TYR A 67 -2.43 6.13 -10.98
C TYR A 67 -3.68 6.06 -10.07
N ASN A 68 -3.66 5.19 -9.06
CA ASN A 68 -4.72 5.12 -8.05
C ASN A 68 -4.83 6.45 -7.27
N ALA A 69 -3.69 7.05 -6.92
CA ALA A 69 -3.65 8.37 -6.28
C ALA A 69 -4.28 9.45 -7.16
N ILE A 70 -3.96 9.48 -8.46
CA ILE A 70 -4.56 10.43 -9.42
C ILE A 70 -6.06 10.22 -9.55
N ALA A 71 -6.51 8.96 -9.69
CA ALA A 71 -7.93 8.64 -9.78
C ALA A 71 -8.68 9.09 -8.52
N ALA A 72 -8.12 8.83 -7.34
CA ALA A 72 -8.70 9.24 -6.06
C ALA A 72 -8.70 10.76 -5.86
N LEU A 73 -7.74 11.50 -6.42
CA LEU A 73 -7.72 12.96 -6.41
C LEU A 73 -8.74 13.57 -7.37
N LYS A 74 -8.92 12.94 -8.55
CA LYS A 74 -9.95 13.34 -9.52
C LYS A 74 -11.36 13.13 -9.00
N LEU A 75 -11.62 11.97 -8.36
CA LEU A 75 -12.91 11.70 -7.74
C LEU A 75 -13.26 12.75 -6.68
N GLY A 76 -12.28 13.15 -5.87
CA GLY A 76 -12.43 14.22 -4.88
C GLY A 76 -12.41 15.64 -5.44
N LYS A 77 -12.45 15.84 -6.78
CA LYS A 77 -12.37 17.13 -7.46
C LYS A 77 -11.18 18.01 -7.03
N ARG A 78 -10.10 17.39 -6.54
CA ARG A 78 -8.87 18.08 -6.10
C ARG A 78 -7.83 18.21 -7.22
N LEU A 79 -7.95 17.39 -8.25
CA LEU A 79 -7.02 17.33 -9.35
C LEU A 79 -7.76 16.98 -10.63
N GLU A 80 -7.42 17.68 -11.71
CA GLU A 80 -7.85 17.33 -13.06
C GLU A 80 -6.68 16.81 -13.88
N PHE A 81 -6.98 16.00 -14.90
CA PHE A 81 -5.97 15.52 -15.82
C PHE A 81 -6.53 15.31 -17.23
N VAL A 82 -5.67 15.51 -18.22
CA VAL A 82 -5.90 15.19 -19.63
C VAL A 82 -4.76 14.31 -20.13
N ALA A 83 -5.11 13.30 -20.91
CA ALA A 83 -4.16 12.35 -21.51
C ALA A 83 -4.16 12.50 -23.03
N ASP A 84 -3.46 13.52 -23.53
CA ASP A 84 -3.35 13.81 -24.97
C ASP A 84 -1.90 13.53 -25.43
N GLY A 85 -1.55 12.24 -25.51
CA GLY A 85 -0.19 11.74 -25.77
C GLY A 85 0.79 11.89 -24.59
N THR A 86 0.62 12.95 -23.78
CA THR A 86 1.30 13.14 -22.50
C THR A 86 0.27 13.44 -21.42
N MET A 87 0.53 12.96 -20.19
CA MET A 87 -0.39 13.19 -19.08
C MET A 87 -0.13 14.56 -18.47
N GLN A 88 -1.10 15.46 -18.63
CA GLN A 88 -1.11 16.78 -18.03
C GLN A 88 -2.01 16.77 -16.80
N LEU A 89 -1.55 17.37 -15.71
CA LEU A 89 -2.24 17.41 -14.41
C LEU A 89 -2.31 18.86 -13.94
N TRP A 90 -3.41 19.27 -13.31
CA TRP A 90 -3.49 20.57 -12.62
C TRP A 90 -4.47 20.51 -11.46
N VAL A 91 -4.27 21.41 -10.50
CA VAL A 91 -5.27 21.68 -9.45
C VAL A 91 -6.30 22.64 -10.07
N PRO A 92 -7.61 22.33 -10.08
CA PRO A 92 -8.61 23.22 -10.64
C PRO A 92 -8.65 24.55 -9.87
N VAL A 93 -8.98 25.64 -10.57
CA VAL A 93 -9.27 26.94 -9.92
C VAL A 93 -10.68 26.81 -9.33
N SER A 94 -10.79 26.82 -8.01
CA SER A 94 -12.09 26.94 -7.36
C SER A 94 -12.63 28.35 -7.62
N ASN A 95 -13.70 28.45 -8.40
CA ASN A 95 -14.39 29.74 -8.66
C ASN A 95 -15.20 30.21 -7.44
N ASP A 96 -15.41 29.33 -6.46
CA ASP A 96 -15.97 29.72 -5.18
C ASP A 96 -14.87 30.40 -4.35
N GLU A 97 -15.10 31.64 -3.93
CA GLU A 97 -14.24 32.41 -3.01
C GLU A 97 -14.02 31.72 -1.63
N GLY A 98 -14.53 30.51 -1.46
CA GLY A 98 -14.21 29.62 -0.36
C GLY A 98 -12.80 29.09 -0.49
N ILE A 99 -11.97 29.44 0.48
CA ILE A 99 -10.66 28.83 0.76
C ILE A 99 -10.77 27.33 0.47
N PRO A 100 -9.89 26.77 -0.38
CA PRO A 100 -9.99 25.36 -0.69
C PRO A 100 -9.87 24.53 0.59
N ASP A 101 -10.90 23.73 0.88
CA ASP A 101 -10.98 22.87 2.07
C ASP A 101 -9.80 21.88 2.20
N TYR A 102 -8.94 21.77 1.19
CA TYR A 102 -7.78 20.88 1.23
C TYR A 102 -6.65 21.33 2.18
N ILE A 103 -6.66 22.55 2.72
CA ILE A 103 -5.60 23.07 3.60
C ILE A 103 -5.77 22.62 5.08
N PHE A 104 -6.95 22.13 5.49
CA PHE A 104 -7.26 21.86 6.91
C PHE A 104 -7.59 20.38 7.26
N PHE A 105 -6.85 19.42 6.71
CA PHE A 105 -6.96 18.01 7.13
C PHE A 105 -5.72 17.47 7.86
N ALA A 106 -5.07 18.32 8.65
CA ALA A 106 -4.28 17.88 9.80
C ALA A 106 -5.05 18.29 11.06
N ASP A 107 -5.48 17.32 11.85
CA ASP A 107 -6.14 17.48 13.17
C ASP A 107 -7.44 18.29 13.24
N LYS A 108 -8.57 17.61 13.00
CA LYS A 108 -9.72 17.74 13.91
C LYS A 108 -10.29 16.37 14.24
N VAL A 109 -9.77 15.79 15.31
CA VAL A 109 -10.58 14.95 16.20
C VAL A 109 -11.59 15.90 16.85
N HIS A 110 -12.82 15.94 16.34
CA HIS A 110 -13.93 16.60 17.01
C HIS A 110 -14.99 15.57 17.38
N ASP A 111 -15.16 15.51 18.69
CA ASP A 111 -16.22 14.90 19.46
C ASP A 111 -17.61 15.36 18.98
N GLY A 112 -18.61 14.53 19.24
CA GLY A 112 -19.87 14.43 18.49
C GLY A 112 -20.74 15.70 18.38
N GLY A 113 -21.56 15.72 17.32
CA GLY A 113 -22.67 16.68 17.19
C GLY A 113 -23.12 16.96 15.75
N GLN A 114 -24.07 16.15 15.27
CA GLN A 114 -25.13 16.40 14.27
C GLN A 114 -24.87 17.23 12.98
N LEU A 115 -25.33 16.60 11.88
CA LEU A 115 -25.85 17.13 10.60
C LEU A 115 -24.87 17.43 9.45
N SER A 116 -24.75 16.49 8.52
CA SER A 116 -25.47 16.52 7.23
C SER A 116 -25.08 15.28 6.41
N THR A 117 -25.97 14.30 6.32
CA THR A 117 -25.76 13.08 5.55
C THR A 117 -26.10 13.31 4.08
N MET A 118 -25.10 13.66 3.27
CA MET A 118 -25.11 13.28 1.86
C MET A 118 -24.45 11.90 1.77
N VAL A 119 -25.30 10.87 1.65
CA VAL A 119 -24.88 9.48 1.45
C VAL A 119 -24.35 9.36 0.03
N ASP A 120 -23.03 9.24 -0.09
CA ASP A 120 -22.36 8.75 -1.30
C ASP A 120 -22.18 7.25 -1.13
N SER A 121 -23.06 6.47 -1.76
CA SER A 121 -22.89 5.04 -1.92
C SER A 121 -21.88 4.84 -3.05
N ASP A 122 -20.61 4.61 -2.72
CA ASP A 122 -19.78 3.58 -3.37
C ASP A 122 -18.35 3.51 -2.78
N SER A 123 -17.98 2.29 -2.38
CA SER A 123 -16.62 1.82 -2.05
C SER A 123 -15.99 2.20 -0.69
N MET A 124 -16.61 1.77 0.41
CA MET A 124 -15.87 1.50 1.65
C MET A 124 -15.13 0.15 1.54
N ILE A 125 -13.83 0.18 1.23
CA ILE A 125 -12.90 -0.84 1.71
C ILE A 125 -12.33 -0.28 3.01
N VAL A 126 -12.96 -0.64 4.13
CA VAL A 126 -12.42 -0.39 5.48
C VAL A 126 -11.45 -1.51 5.79
N ASP A 127 -10.16 -1.19 5.81
CA ASP A 127 -9.17 -1.96 6.54
C ASP A 127 -9.03 -1.30 7.91
N SER A 128 -9.61 -1.93 8.93
CA SER A 128 -9.46 -1.54 10.33
C SER A 128 -9.05 -2.78 11.09
N ASN A 129 -7.80 -2.79 11.56
CA ASN A 129 -7.47 -2.87 12.98
C ASN A 129 -5.98 -3.14 13.15
N SER A 130 -5.31 -2.33 13.97
CA SER A 130 -4.64 -2.88 15.16
C SER A 130 -4.29 -1.75 16.12
N THR A 131 -5.14 -1.57 17.11
CA THR A 131 -4.78 -1.07 18.44
C THR A 131 -4.84 -2.26 19.39
N THR A 132 -3.70 -2.66 19.93
CA THR A 132 -3.63 -3.59 21.07
C THR A 132 -2.79 -2.96 22.16
N MET A 133 -3.45 -2.70 23.31
CA MET A 133 -2.80 -2.47 24.59
C MET A 133 -2.20 -3.77 25.14
N ASP A 134 -1.04 -3.55 25.74
CA ASP A 134 -0.13 -4.28 26.63
C ASP A 134 -0.54 -5.61 27.32
N SER A 135 0.45 -6.51 27.41
CA SER A 135 0.63 -7.47 28.50
C SER A 135 2.07 -8.00 28.54
N ASN A 136 2.87 -7.44 29.46
CA ASN A 136 3.97 -8.04 30.23
C ASN A 136 4.86 -9.12 29.58
N SER A 137 6.13 -8.77 29.31
CA SER A 137 7.23 -9.73 29.30
C SER A 137 8.56 -9.03 29.63
N MET A 138 9.07 -9.26 30.83
CA MET A 138 10.48 -9.03 31.20
C MET A 138 11.39 -9.85 30.28
N ILE A 139 12.29 -9.20 29.53
CA ILE A 139 13.53 -9.84 29.06
C ILE A 139 14.70 -8.88 29.25
N VAL A 140 15.75 -9.48 29.80
CA VAL A 140 17.04 -8.95 30.23
C VAL A 140 17.85 -8.37 29.06
N ASP A 141 18.57 -7.31 29.41
CA ASP A 141 19.47 -6.48 28.62
C ASP A 141 20.53 -7.26 27.84
N SER A 142 20.77 -6.89 26.59
CA SER A 142 21.94 -7.31 25.80
C SER A 142 22.24 -6.29 24.71
N ASN A 143 23.08 -5.32 25.08
CA ASN A 143 23.98 -4.51 24.25
C ASN A 143 23.89 -4.69 22.72
N SER A 144 23.30 -3.69 22.04
CA SER A 144 23.44 -3.51 20.59
C SER A 144 24.26 -2.26 20.29
N THR A 145 25.45 -2.46 19.74
CA THR A 145 26.31 -1.43 19.16
C THR A 145 25.84 -1.09 17.75
N THR A 146 25.34 0.13 17.55
CA THR A 146 25.03 0.68 16.23
C THR A 146 26.33 1.02 15.49
N MET A 147 26.61 0.33 14.37
CA MET A 147 27.59 0.79 13.37
C MET A 147 26.89 1.60 12.29
N ASP A 148 27.36 2.84 12.17
CA ASP A 148 26.99 3.84 11.16
C ASP A 148 27.37 3.36 9.75
N SER A 149 26.46 3.53 8.78
CA SER A 149 26.74 3.25 7.36
C SER A 149 26.63 4.54 6.55
N ASN A 150 27.80 5.00 6.11
CA ASN A 150 27.99 6.10 5.17
C ASN A 150 27.13 5.92 3.91
N SER A 151 26.18 6.82 3.67
CA SER A 151 25.50 6.97 2.39
C SER A 151 26.26 7.97 1.52
N THR A 152 26.80 7.49 0.40
CA THR A 152 27.42 8.31 -0.64
C THR A 152 26.33 9.04 -1.43
N ILE A 153 26.32 10.37 -1.35
CA ILE A 153 25.42 11.24 -2.11
C ILE A 153 25.82 11.21 -3.58
N VAL A 154 24.91 10.73 -4.45
CA VAL A 154 25.01 10.91 -5.90
C VAL A 154 24.17 12.13 -6.27
N GLU A 155 24.84 13.27 -6.43
CA GLU A 155 24.26 14.50 -6.95
C GLU A 155 24.24 14.41 -8.49
N ASN A 156 23.06 14.37 -9.12
CA ASN A 156 22.99 14.39 -10.59
C ASN A 156 21.74 15.11 -11.13
N GLN A 157 21.99 16.28 -11.74
CA GLN A 157 21.31 16.88 -12.91
C GLN A 157 19.86 17.39 -12.74
N LEU A 158 19.69 18.52 -12.04
CA LEU A 158 18.49 19.39 -12.18
C LEU A 158 18.78 20.75 -12.85
N SER A 159 19.98 20.96 -13.37
CA SER A 159 20.37 22.24 -13.99
C SER A 159 20.22 22.24 -15.51
N LYS A 160 18.98 22.23 -16.04
CA LYS A 160 18.75 22.54 -17.47
C LYS A 160 17.57 23.48 -17.80
N VAL A 161 16.88 24.07 -16.82
CA VAL A 161 15.71 24.94 -17.14
C VAL A 161 15.75 26.38 -16.57
N PHE A 162 16.76 26.79 -15.80
CA PHE A 162 16.82 28.20 -15.33
C PHE A 162 18.25 28.77 -15.35
N PRO A 163 18.50 29.96 -15.95
CA PRO A 163 19.78 30.62 -15.87
C PRO A 163 19.94 31.32 -14.52
N ARG A 164 20.77 30.77 -13.63
CA ARG A 164 21.24 31.47 -12.42
C ARG A 164 22.72 31.85 -12.56
N LYS A 165 23.00 33.13 -12.28
CA LYS A 165 24.32 33.78 -12.33
C LYS A 165 25.32 33.04 -11.44
N ARG A 166 26.51 32.77 -12.01
CA ARG A 166 27.64 32.10 -11.37
C ARG A 166 28.31 33.02 -10.35
N TYR A 167 28.51 32.54 -9.12
CA TYR A 167 29.66 32.91 -8.31
C TYR A 167 30.60 31.69 -8.23
N ARG A 168 31.87 31.96 -8.53
CA ARG A 168 32.95 30.98 -8.68
C ARG A 168 33.77 31.02 -7.39
N ALA A 169 33.89 29.91 -6.69
CA ALA A 169 34.89 29.73 -5.66
C ALA A 169 35.59 28.38 -5.86
N SER A 170 36.91 28.46 -5.94
CA SER A 170 37.84 27.36 -6.17
C SER A 170 38.17 26.68 -4.84
N THR A 171 38.27 25.35 -4.80
CA THR A 171 39.03 24.67 -3.75
C THR A 171 39.70 23.40 -4.28
N THR A 172 40.94 23.24 -3.83
CA THR A 172 42.00 22.34 -4.30
C THR A 172 41.97 20.97 -3.61
N ARG A 173 42.07 19.93 -4.44
CA ARG A 173 42.81 18.65 -4.33
C ARG A 173 43.67 18.38 -3.08
N SER A 174 43.45 17.22 -2.45
CA SER A 174 44.39 16.28 -1.74
C SER A 174 43.57 15.37 -0.80
N THR A 175 43.83 14.10 -0.47
CA THR A 175 44.90 13.11 -0.69
C THR A 175 44.31 11.70 -0.47
N ARG A 176 44.82 10.74 -1.24
CA ARG A 176 45.09 9.31 -0.94
C ARG A 176 44.84 8.83 0.51
N SER A 177 44.09 7.74 0.70
CA SER A 177 44.29 6.83 1.85
C SER A 177 43.76 5.41 1.58
N THR A 178 44.23 4.48 2.40
CA THR A 178 44.62 3.10 2.11
C THR A 178 43.54 2.03 2.30
N ARG A 179 43.64 1.00 1.45
CA ARG A 179 43.23 -0.40 1.64
C ARG A 179 43.17 -0.83 3.12
N SER A 180 42.03 -1.37 3.55
CA SER A 180 41.94 -2.28 4.70
C SER A 180 40.96 -3.40 4.37
N ALA A 181 41.48 -4.62 4.35
CA ALA A 181 40.73 -5.84 4.10
C ALA A 181 40.01 -6.23 5.40
N ARG A 182 38.67 -6.21 5.37
CA ARG A 182 37.82 -6.69 6.46
C ARG A 182 37.24 -8.04 6.06
N SER A 183 37.77 -9.10 6.68
CA SER A 183 37.25 -10.46 6.59
C SER A 183 35.85 -10.52 7.20
N THR A 184 34.84 -10.83 6.38
CA THR A 184 33.49 -11.15 6.83
C THR A 184 33.40 -12.65 7.08
N THR A 185 33.22 -13.03 8.34
CA THR A 185 32.82 -14.38 8.73
C THR A 185 31.36 -14.58 8.32
N THR A 186 31.15 -15.30 7.23
CA THR A 186 29.85 -15.77 6.78
C THR A 186 29.29 -16.80 7.75
N THR A 187 28.32 -16.37 8.55
CA THR A 187 27.46 -17.25 9.34
C THR A 187 26.75 -18.19 8.36
N LYS A 188 27.12 -19.48 8.37
CA LYS A 188 26.54 -20.51 7.52
C LYS A 188 25.05 -20.62 7.85
N HIS A 189 24.21 -20.05 7.00
CA HIS A 189 22.78 -20.33 6.98
C HIS A 189 22.61 -21.85 6.83
N PRO A 190 21.65 -22.48 7.52
CA PRO A 190 21.32 -23.88 7.30
C PRO A 190 20.85 -24.03 5.84
N THR A 191 21.76 -24.46 4.98
CA THR A 191 21.45 -24.89 3.62
C THR A 191 20.62 -26.15 3.76
N HIS A 192 19.31 -26.04 3.56
CA HIS A 192 18.47 -27.21 3.39
C HIS A 192 19.05 -28.08 2.27
N PRO A 193 19.05 -29.41 2.43
CA PRO A 193 19.69 -30.31 1.50
C PRO A 193 19.07 -30.15 0.09
N PRO A 194 19.89 -30.17 -0.97
CA PRO A 194 19.43 -30.02 -2.37
C PRO A 194 18.30 -30.99 -2.76
N VAL A 195 18.16 -32.09 -2.01
CA VAL A 195 17.13 -33.12 -2.15
C VAL A 195 15.70 -32.57 -2.09
N VAL A 196 15.40 -31.61 -1.21
CA VAL A 196 14.01 -31.10 -1.05
C VAL A 196 13.59 -30.26 -2.26
N VAL A 197 14.52 -29.54 -2.88
CA VAL A 197 14.23 -28.68 -4.03
C VAL A 197 13.93 -29.51 -5.27
N GLU A 198 14.68 -30.60 -5.49
CA GLU A 198 14.43 -31.51 -6.62
C GLU A 198 13.06 -32.19 -6.50
N GLN A 199 12.66 -32.59 -5.29
CA GLN A 199 11.33 -33.14 -5.02
C GLN A 199 10.21 -32.14 -5.39
N ILE A 200 10.33 -30.86 -5.01
CA ILE A 200 9.35 -29.83 -5.37
C ILE A 200 9.23 -29.67 -6.89
N GLU A 201 10.36 -29.61 -7.60
CA GLU A 201 10.38 -29.43 -9.05
C GLU A 201 9.74 -30.63 -9.77
N GLN A 202 9.99 -31.85 -9.28
CA GLN A 202 9.43 -33.08 -9.80
C GLN A 202 7.92 -33.17 -9.53
N GLU A 203 7.49 -32.97 -8.28
CA GLU A 203 6.08 -33.12 -7.88
C GLU A 203 5.18 -32.06 -8.50
N LEU A 204 5.66 -30.82 -8.64
CA LEU A 204 4.88 -29.75 -9.26
C LEU A 204 5.01 -29.72 -10.79
N SER A 205 5.96 -30.49 -11.35
CA SER A 205 6.34 -30.46 -12.78
C SER A 205 6.77 -29.06 -13.23
N VAL A 206 7.59 -28.40 -12.43
CA VAL A 206 7.83 -26.96 -12.51
C VAL A 206 9.29 -26.64 -12.14
N LYS A 207 10.03 -25.94 -13.02
CA LYS A 207 11.39 -25.49 -12.71
C LYS A 207 11.40 -24.19 -11.90
N LEU A 208 12.07 -24.16 -10.75
CA LEU A 208 12.26 -22.99 -9.90
C LEU A 208 13.52 -22.20 -10.32
N THR A 209 13.45 -20.88 -10.24
CA THR A 209 14.63 -20.02 -10.45
C THR A 209 15.58 -20.07 -9.26
N THR A 210 16.85 -19.68 -9.41
CA THR A 210 17.83 -19.67 -8.32
C THR A 210 17.34 -18.89 -7.09
N LYS A 211 16.70 -17.72 -7.30
CA LYS A 211 16.11 -16.91 -6.23
C LYS A 211 14.95 -17.62 -5.52
N GLN A 212 14.17 -18.41 -6.25
CA GLN A 212 13.07 -19.18 -5.69
C GLN A 212 13.58 -20.36 -4.85
N LYS A 213 14.66 -21.02 -5.30
CA LYS A 213 15.31 -22.09 -4.53
C LYS A 213 15.85 -21.56 -3.19
N GLU A 214 16.45 -20.37 -3.20
CA GLU A 214 16.90 -19.68 -2.00
C GLU A 214 15.74 -19.31 -1.07
N GLN A 215 14.61 -18.82 -1.61
CA GLN A 215 13.41 -18.53 -0.82
C GLN A 215 12.83 -19.77 -0.13
N VAL A 216 12.82 -20.92 -0.80
CA VAL A 216 12.33 -22.18 -0.22
C VAL A 216 13.20 -22.63 0.96
N GLY A 217 14.52 -22.34 0.92
CA GLY A 217 15.44 -22.67 2.01
C GLY A 217 15.17 -21.94 3.33
N GLY A 218 14.26 -20.95 3.36
CA GLY A 218 13.83 -20.29 4.59
C GLY A 218 12.65 -20.97 5.31
N PHE A 219 12.05 -22.01 4.73
CA PHE A 219 10.85 -22.67 5.27
C PHE A 219 11.16 -24.05 5.82
N SER A 220 10.39 -24.48 6.82
CA SER A 220 10.50 -25.84 7.36
C SER A 220 10.02 -26.89 6.36
N GLU A 221 10.54 -28.12 6.47
CA GLU A 221 10.15 -29.23 5.60
C GLU A 221 8.63 -29.53 5.68
N GLU A 222 8.03 -29.35 6.86
CA GLU A 222 6.59 -29.53 7.07
C GLU A 222 5.76 -28.50 6.30
N GLN A 223 6.15 -27.22 6.35
CA GLN A 223 5.50 -26.16 5.57
C GLN A 223 5.60 -26.42 4.06
N ILE A 224 6.75 -26.93 3.60
CA ILE A 224 6.95 -27.31 2.19
C ILE A 224 6.00 -28.45 1.80
N LYS A 225 5.93 -29.51 2.61
CA LYS A 225 5.01 -30.65 2.37
C LYS A 225 3.55 -30.21 2.34
N GLN A 226 3.13 -29.36 3.29
CA GLN A 226 1.79 -28.78 3.32
C GLN A 226 1.50 -27.95 2.07
N ALA A 227 2.42 -27.07 1.66
CA ALA A 227 2.26 -26.26 0.46
C ALA A 227 2.15 -27.11 -0.83
N ILE A 228 2.89 -28.22 -0.92
CA ILE A 228 2.76 -29.14 -2.07
C ILE A 228 1.39 -29.84 -2.05
N ALA A 229 0.92 -30.29 -0.89
CA ALA A 229 -0.40 -30.91 -0.75
C ALA A 229 -1.53 -29.97 -1.20
N VAL A 230 -1.45 -28.68 -0.86
CA VAL A 230 -2.38 -27.65 -1.32
C VAL A 230 -2.39 -27.57 -2.85
N VAL A 231 -1.22 -27.46 -3.49
CA VAL A 231 -1.13 -27.34 -4.96
C VAL A 231 -1.64 -28.61 -5.66
N ARG A 232 -1.44 -29.79 -5.06
CA ARG A 232 -1.98 -31.07 -5.55
C ARG A 232 -3.50 -31.12 -5.50
N SER A 233 -4.11 -30.64 -4.42
CA SER A 233 -5.57 -30.61 -4.27
C SER A 233 -6.26 -29.69 -5.29
N THR A 234 -5.58 -28.63 -5.73
CA THR A 234 -6.10 -27.66 -6.70
C THR A 234 -5.82 -28.07 -8.14
N ALA A 235 -6.64 -28.98 -8.69
CA ALA A 235 -6.40 -29.59 -10.01
C ALA A 235 -6.37 -28.61 -11.22
N LYS A 236 -6.89 -27.37 -11.08
CA LYS A 236 -7.12 -26.44 -12.22
C LYS A 236 -6.39 -25.09 -12.12
N VAL A 237 -5.23 -25.01 -11.47
CA VAL A 237 -4.52 -23.72 -11.35
C VAL A 237 -3.49 -23.52 -12.46
N LYS A 238 -3.68 -22.44 -13.23
CA LYS A 238 -2.82 -22.05 -14.38
C LYS A 238 -1.35 -21.84 -13.97
N ASP A 239 -1.12 -21.30 -12.77
CA ASP A 239 0.22 -20.98 -12.26
C ASP A 239 0.51 -21.71 -10.94
N LYS A 240 0.81 -23.02 -11.03
CA LYS A 240 1.21 -23.84 -9.87
C LYS A 240 2.34 -23.21 -9.03
N LYS A 241 3.30 -22.54 -9.69
CA LYS A 241 4.38 -21.76 -9.03
C LYS A 241 3.85 -20.72 -8.07
N LYS A 242 2.93 -19.87 -8.56
CA LYS A 242 2.43 -18.72 -7.81
C LYS A 242 1.60 -19.21 -6.63
N LEU A 243 0.83 -20.27 -6.83
CA LEU A 243 0.05 -20.90 -5.76
C LEU A 243 0.96 -21.51 -4.68
N PHE A 244 2.01 -22.22 -5.07
CA PHE A 244 2.98 -22.81 -4.13
C PHE A 244 3.60 -21.75 -3.21
N PHE A 245 4.14 -20.66 -3.78
CA PHE A 245 4.73 -19.59 -2.96
C PHE A 245 3.70 -18.81 -2.15
N LYS A 246 2.46 -18.71 -2.64
CA LYS A 246 1.36 -18.14 -1.85
C LYS A 246 1.09 -19.02 -0.63
N ALA A 247 0.97 -20.34 -0.83
CA ALA A 247 0.72 -21.30 0.25
C ALA A 247 1.85 -21.31 1.30
N LEU A 248 3.11 -21.25 0.86
CA LEU A 248 4.27 -21.13 1.75
C LEU A 248 4.23 -19.87 2.62
N ARG A 249 3.89 -18.70 2.05
CA ARG A 249 3.92 -17.42 2.77
C ARG A 249 2.75 -17.25 3.73
N SER A 250 1.56 -17.75 3.36
CA SER A 250 0.36 -17.57 4.16
C SER A 250 0.18 -18.62 5.25
N GLY A 251 1.10 -19.59 5.38
CA GLY A 251 0.94 -20.71 6.31
C GLY A 251 -0.38 -21.44 6.04
N TYR A 252 -0.67 -21.69 4.75
CA TYR A 252 -2.01 -22.07 4.31
C TYR A 252 -2.43 -23.41 4.91
N GLU A 253 -3.31 -23.37 5.90
CA GLU A 253 -4.16 -24.52 6.20
C GLU A 253 -5.06 -24.71 4.97
N PRO A 254 -5.01 -25.88 4.30
CA PRO A 254 -5.98 -26.16 3.25
C PRO A 254 -7.36 -26.07 3.89
N VAL A 255 -8.06 -24.96 3.64
CA VAL A 255 -9.51 -24.96 3.67
C VAL A 255 -9.87 -25.96 2.60
N VAL A 256 -10.05 -27.21 3.02
CA VAL A 256 -10.52 -28.28 2.17
C VAL A 256 -11.91 -27.81 1.76
N GLU A 257 -12.01 -27.12 0.63
CA GLU A 257 -13.27 -26.82 -0.05
C GLU A 257 -13.87 -28.13 -0.61
N ASN A 258 -13.87 -29.19 0.19
CA ASN A 258 -14.79 -30.30 0.04
C ASN A 258 -16.07 -29.86 0.74
N SER A 259 -16.94 -29.13 0.06
CA SER A 259 -18.32 -29.15 0.51
C SER A 259 -19.26 -28.65 -0.56
N ALA A 260 -20.24 -29.49 -0.91
CA ALA A 260 -21.48 -29.05 -1.53
C ALA A 260 -22.06 -27.78 -0.87
N ALA A 261 -21.73 -27.51 0.40
CA ALA A 261 -22.09 -26.28 1.11
C ALA A 261 -21.66 -24.98 0.42
N ALA A 262 -20.54 -24.94 -0.33
CA ALA A 262 -20.13 -23.71 -1.02
C ALA A 262 -21.02 -23.39 -2.23
N ALA A 263 -21.48 -24.43 -2.94
CA ALA A 263 -22.44 -24.27 -4.03
C ALA A 263 -23.83 -23.92 -3.49
N ASP A 264 -24.24 -24.59 -2.40
CA ASP A 264 -25.52 -24.32 -1.72
C ASP A 264 -25.58 -22.90 -1.15
N PHE A 265 -24.47 -22.41 -0.58
CA PHE A 265 -24.38 -21.04 -0.06
C PHE A 265 -24.63 -20.00 -1.15
N ARG A 266 -23.95 -20.13 -2.30
CA ARG A 266 -24.02 -19.13 -3.35
C ARG A 266 -25.42 -19.04 -3.97
N ALA A 267 -26.03 -20.18 -4.27
CA ALA A 267 -27.39 -20.23 -4.79
C ALA A 267 -28.41 -19.65 -3.79
N TRP A 268 -28.25 -19.95 -2.49
CA TRP A 268 -29.10 -19.40 -1.44
C TRP A 268 -28.91 -17.88 -1.29
N PHE A 269 -27.66 -17.40 -1.28
CA PHE A 269 -27.33 -15.99 -1.08
C PHE A 269 -27.87 -15.13 -2.23
N ASP A 270 -27.68 -15.57 -3.49
CA ASP A 270 -28.20 -14.89 -4.67
C ASP A 270 -29.74 -14.77 -4.61
N ALA A 271 -30.44 -15.84 -4.21
CA ALA A 271 -31.90 -15.83 -4.05
C ALA A 271 -32.37 -14.90 -2.93
N ALA A 272 -31.65 -14.86 -1.80
CA ALA A 272 -31.96 -14.00 -0.67
C ALA A 272 -31.69 -12.52 -0.99
N GLN A 273 -30.60 -12.23 -1.71
CA GLN A 273 -30.21 -10.89 -2.10
C GLN A 273 -31.19 -10.32 -3.13
N LEU A 274 -31.68 -11.13 -4.08
CA LEU A 274 -32.69 -10.73 -5.05
C LEU A 274 -34.02 -10.34 -4.39
N ARG A 275 -34.33 -10.91 -3.21
CA ARG A 275 -35.49 -10.54 -2.39
C ARG A 275 -35.22 -9.41 -1.39
N GLY A 276 -34.00 -8.85 -1.37
CA GLY A 276 -33.62 -7.80 -0.43
C GLY A 276 -33.58 -8.25 1.03
N LEU A 277 -33.43 -9.56 1.29
CA LEU A 277 -33.38 -10.11 2.65
C LEU A 277 -31.97 -10.03 3.25
N VAL A 278 -30.95 -10.00 2.40
CA VAL A 278 -29.54 -9.95 2.78
C VAL A 278 -28.84 -8.86 1.99
N VAL A 279 -27.85 -8.21 2.62
CA VAL A 279 -27.11 -7.09 2.05
C VAL A 279 -25.69 -7.52 1.67
N ALA A 280 -25.02 -8.25 2.55
CA ALA A 280 -23.62 -8.63 2.39
C ALA A 280 -23.31 -9.96 3.09
N SER A 281 -22.15 -10.53 2.79
CA SER A 281 -21.59 -11.68 3.50
C SER A 281 -20.10 -11.49 3.76
N GLN A 282 -19.59 -12.01 4.88
CA GLN A 282 -18.17 -12.00 5.23
C GLN A 282 -17.77 -13.34 5.85
N GLN A 283 -16.51 -13.74 5.69
CA GLN A 283 -15.96 -14.91 6.39
C GLN A 283 -15.18 -14.43 7.63
N VAL A 284 -15.60 -14.87 8.81
CA VAL A 284 -14.98 -14.56 10.11
C VAL A 284 -14.62 -15.87 10.80
N ASN A 285 -13.33 -16.08 11.10
CA ASN A 285 -12.83 -17.31 11.73
C ASN A 285 -13.28 -18.60 11.02
N GLY A 286 -13.32 -18.59 9.68
CA GLY A 286 -13.73 -19.73 8.86
C GLY A 286 -15.25 -19.92 8.75
N GLN A 287 -16.06 -19.21 9.54
CA GLN A 287 -17.53 -19.22 9.44
C GLN A 287 -18.01 -18.10 8.53
N ILE A 288 -19.06 -18.37 7.74
CA ILE A 288 -19.70 -17.36 6.91
C ILE A 288 -20.76 -16.64 7.75
N GLN A 289 -20.62 -15.33 7.88
CA GLN A 289 -21.61 -14.44 8.46
C GLN A 289 -22.31 -13.65 7.35
N ILE A 290 -23.58 -13.34 7.58
CA ILE A 290 -24.46 -12.68 6.63
C ILE A 290 -25.08 -11.47 7.29
N LEU A 291 -25.02 -10.33 6.60
CA LEU A 291 -25.69 -9.11 7.00
C LEU A 291 -27.13 -9.13 6.48
N LEU A 292 -28.08 -9.24 7.39
CA LEU A 292 -29.51 -9.17 7.09
C LEU A 292 -29.93 -7.72 6.76
N SER A 293 -31.11 -7.56 6.17
CA SER A 293 -31.67 -6.24 5.81
C SER A 293 -31.97 -5.34 7.01
N ASP A 294 -32.07 -5.90 8.21
CA ASP A 294 -32.22 -5.15 9.47
C ASP A 294 -30.89 -4.62 10.03
N GLY A 295 -29.76 -5.00 9.42
CA GLY A 295 -28.42 -4.59 9.84
C GLY A 295 -27.73 -5.55 10.81
N GLU A 296 -28.33 -6.69 11.14
CA GLU A 296 -27.71 -7.69 12.01
C GLU A 296 -26.80 -8.66 11.23
N TRP A 297 -25.63 -8.95 11.80
CA TRP A 297 -24.74 -10.00 11.32
C TRP A 297 -25.06 -11.31 12.04
N VAL A 298 -25.48 -12.33 11.27
CA VAL A 298 -25.79 -13.67 11.78
C VAL A 298 -24.99 -14.73 11.05
N SER A 299 -24.84 -15.92 11.63
CA SER A 299 -24.20 -17.03 10.91
C SER A 299 -25.06 -17.49 9.72
N PHE A 300 -24.44 -18.06 8.69
CA PHE A 300 -25.17 -18.57 7.52
C PHE A 300 -26.28 -19.57 7.87
N GLU A 301 -26.03 -20.49 8.82
CA GLU A 301 -27.03 -21.47 9.24
C GLU A 301 -28.23 -20.82 9.95
N GLU A 302 -27.98 -19.83 10.81
CA GLU A 302 -29.05 -19.04 11.45
C GLU A 302 -29.84 -18.24 10.43
N ALA A 303 -29.17 -17.56 9.50
CA ALA A 303 -29.82 -16.82 8.41
C ALA A 303 -30.72 -17.74 7.58
N LYS A 304 -30.23 -18.94 7.25
CA LYS A 304 -30.98 -19.96 6.51
C LYS A 304 -32.22 -20.43 7.27
N GLN A 305 -32.12 -20.60 8.60
CA GLN A 305 -33.24 -20.97 9.44
C GLN A 305 -34.27 -19.85 9.59
N GLN A 306 -33.82 -18.61 9.81
CA GLN A 306 -34.70 -17.43 9.95
C GLN A 306 -35.43 -17.08 8.65
N LEU A 307 -34.75 -17.20 7.52
CA LEU A 307 -35.30 -16.84 6.20
C LEU A 307 -35.98 -18.01 5.48
N ARG A 308 -36.04 -19.21 6.08
CA ARG A 308 -36.61 -20.41 5.46
C ARG A 308 -38.06 -20.23 4.97
N ASN A 309 -38.85 -19.42 5.67
CA ASN A 309 -40.24 -19.15 5.30
C ASN A 309 -40.39 -17.95 4.34
N LYS A 310 -39.31 -17.18 4.13
CA LYS A 310 -39.29 -15.96 3.30
C LYS A 310 -38.64 -16.19 1.93
N LEU A 311 -37.90 -17.29 1.76
CA LEU A 311 -37.29 -17.77 0.52
C LEU A 311 -38.17 -18.84 -0.13
#